data_AF-A0A956API5-F1
#
_entry.id   AF-A0A956API5-F1
#
_cell.length_a   1.000
_cell.length_b   1.000
_cell.length_c   1.000
_cell.angle_alpha   90.00
_cell.angle_beta   90.00
_cell.angle_gamma   90.00
#
_symmetry.space_group_name_H-M   'P 1'
#
loop_
_entity.id
_entity.type
_entity.pdbx_description
1 polymer ?
#
loop_
_entity_poly.entity_id
_entity_poly.type
_entity_poly.pdbx_seq_one_letter_code
_entity_poly.pdbx_strand_id
1 'polypeptide(L)'
;MTKKNTIIAAVIAFVAGCMGGPSIEALVVRPLSAQQAAAGVQRWEGQCVAMSGRTPESYAVSGTEVMQRMGPEGWDLVAISGAVMCFQRPR
;
A
#
# COMPACT_ATOMS: atom_id res chain seq x y z
N MET A 1 -9.93 -40.56 -26.81
CA MET A 1 -10.29 -40.11 -25.46
C MET A 1 -11.21 -38.92 -25.58
N THR A 2 -12.41 -39.03 -24.99
CA THR A 2 -13.57 -38.16 -25.20
C THR A 2 -13.33 -36.72 -24.70
N LYS A 3 -13.76 -35.71 -25.48
CA LYS A 3 -13.65 -34.25 -25.19
C LYS A 3 -14.02 -33.84 -23.75
N LYS A 4 -14.85 -34.62 -23.05
CA LYS A 4 -15.18 -34.44 -21.63
C LYS A 4 -13.96 -34.53 -20.71
N ASN A 5 -13.00 -35.41 -21.00
CA ASN A 5 -11.82 -35.63 -20.17
C ASN A 5 -10.84 -34.44 -20.20
N THR A 6 -10.74 -33.76 -21.34
CA THR A 6 -9.88 -32.58 -21.50
C THR A 6 -10.44 -31.34 -20.79
N ILE A 7 -11.77 -31.19 -20.77
CA ILE A 7 -12.41 -30.07 -20.05
C ILE A 7 -12.26 -30.24 -18.53
N ILE A 8 -12.42 -31.46 -18.02
CA ILE A 8 -12.25 -31.75 -16.59
C ILE A 8 -10.81 -31.50 -16.15
N ALA A 9 -9.83 -31.93 -16.95
CA ALA A 9 -8.41 -31.65 -16.66
C ALA A 9 -8.09 -30.15 -16.65
N ALA A 10 -8.68 -29.38 -17.58
CA ALA A 10 -8.48 -27.93 -17.64
C ALA A 10 -9.10 -27.20 -16.43
N VAL A 11 -10.29 -27.62 -15.98
CA VAL A 11 -10.96 -27.03 -14.81
C VAL A 11 -10.19 -27.36 -13.52
N ILE A 12 -9.68 -28.58 -13.37
CA ILE A 12 -8.88 -28.96 -12.20
C ILE A 12 -7.56 -28.17 -12.17
N ALA A 13 -6.89 -28.01 -13.31
CA ALA A 13 -5.68 -27.20 -13.40
C ALA A 13 -5.93 -25.72 -13.06
N PHE A 14 -7.08 -25.17 -13.47
CA PHE A 14 -7.44 -23.77 -13.19
C PHE A 14 -7.74 -23.53 -11.70
N VAL A 15 -8.46 -24.44 -11.04
CA VAL A 15 -8.76 -24.33 -9.60
C VAL A 15 -7.50 -24.54 -8.74
N ALA A 16 -6.63 -25.49 -9.12
CA ALA A 16 -5.35 -25.68 -8.44
C ALA A 16 -4.43 -24.45 -8.59
N GLY A 17 -4.45 -23.78 -9.74
CA GLY A 17 -3.72 -22.53 -9.97
C GLY A 17 -4.23 -21.35 -9.14
N CYS A 18 -5.55 -21.23 -8.92
CA CYS A 18 -6.12 -20.12 -8.16
C CYS A 18 -5.96 -20.24 -6.64
N MET A 19 -5.79 -21.44 -6.08
CA MET A 19 -5.53 -21.61 -4.63
C MET A 19 -4.04 -21.72 -4.29
N GLY A 20 -3.17 -22.06 -5.25
CA GLY A 20 -1.73 -22.26 -5.04
C GLY A 20 -0.82 -21.05 -5.29
N GLY A 21 -1.36 -19.93 -5.76
CA GLY A 21 -0.59 -18.75 -6.19
C GLY A 21 0.32 -18.10 -5.14
N PRO A 22 -0.06 -17.94 -3.86
CA PRO A 22 0.76 -17.16 -2.93
C PRO A 22 1.72 -18.00 -2.06
N SER A 23 1.70 -19.33 -2.13
CA SER A 23 2.38 -20.16 -1.12
C SER A 23 3.82 -20.56 -1.46
N ILE A 24 4.30 -20.33 -2.69
CA ILE A 24 5.64 -20.79 -3.12
C ILE A 24 6.69 -19.67 -3.20
N GLU A 25 6.31 -18.39 -3.04
CA GLU A 25 7.28 -17.28 -3.01
C GLU A 25 7.98 -17.12 -1.64
N ALA A 26 7.65 -17.94 -0.65
CA ALA A 26 8.21 -17.84 0.71
C ALA A 26 9.62 -18.45 0.88
N LEU A 27 10.15 -19.22 -0.08
CA LEU A 27 11.44 -19.92 0.08
C LEU A 27 12.64 -19.21 -0.57
N VAL A 28 12.41 -18.20 -1.40
CA VAL A 28 13.47 -17.35 -1.92
C VAL A 28 13.07 -15.92 -1.61
N VAL A 29 13.52 -15.43 -0.46
CA VAL A 29 13.47 -14.01 -0.12
C VAL A 29 14.39 -13.28 -1.10
N ARG A 30 13.92 -13.06 -2.33
CA ARG A 30 14.43 -11.97 -3.14
C ARG A 30 14.15 -10.73 -2.33
N PRO A 31 15.16 -9.93 -1.97
CA PRO A 31 14.91 -8.73 -1.19
C PRO A 31 13.89 -7.92 -1.99
N LEU A 32 12.78 -7.53 -1.35
CA LEU A 32 11.70 -6.77 -1.99
C LEU A 32 12.25 -5.58 -2.82
N SER A 33 13.43 -5.06 -2.45
CA SER A 33 14.16 -4.05 -3.21
C SER A 33 14.43 -4.40 -4.68
N ALA A 34 14.71 -5.66 -5.02
CA ALA A 34 15.06 -6.08 -6.38
C ALA A 34 13.81 -6.20 -7.29
N GLN A 35 12.68 -6.69 -6.78
CA GLN A 35 11.42 -6.73 -7.53
C GLN A 35 10.76 -5.35 -7.64
N GLN A 36 10.84 -4.51 -6.61
CA GLN A 36 10.30 -3.15 -6.64
C GLN A 36 11.04 -2.24 -7.64
N ALA A 37 12.37 -2.39 -7.75
CA ALA A 37 13.17 -1.66 -8.73
C ALA A 37 12.89 -2.10 -10.18
N ALA A 38 12.66 -3.39 -10.42
CA ALA A 38 12.35 -3.91 -11.75
C ALA A 38 10.92 -3.59 -12.22
N ALA A 39 9.98 -3.39 -11.29
CA ALA A 39 8.58 -3.09 -11.59
C ALA A 39 8.26 -1.59 -11.71
N GLY A 40 9.26 -0.70 -11.64
CA GLY A 40 9.04 0.75 -11.67
C GLY A 40 8.18 1.25 -10.51
N VAL A 41 8.13 0.50 -9.39
CA VAL A 41 7.34 0.87 -8.23
C VAL A 41 8.05 2.01 -7.53
N GLN A 42 7.53 3.21 -7.72
CA GLN A 42 7.85 4.40 -6.93
C GLN A 42 7.82 4.02 -5.45
N ARG A 43 8.97 4.13 -4.77
CA ARG A 43 9.07 3.85 -3.34
C ARG A 43 8.56 5.09 -2.62
N TRP A 44 7.48 4.92 -1.87
CA TRP A 44 6.88 6.00 -1.09
C TRP A 44 7.46 6.00 0.32
N GLU A 45 7.83 7.18 0.79
CA GLU A 45 8.09 7.45 2.19
C GLU A 45 6.77 7.88 2.84
N GLY A 46 6.45 7.36 4.03
CA GLY A 46 5.21 7.67 4.75
C GLY A 46 5.49 8.20 6.14
N GLN A 47 4.74 9.22 6.57
CA GLN A 47 4.85 9.83 7.89
C GLN A 47 3.48 10.23 8.42
N CYS A 48 3.19 9.93 9.69
CA CYS A 48 1.98 10.38 10.36
C CYS A 48 2.33 11.38 11.47
N VAL A 49 1.57 12.46 11.56
CA VAL A 49 1.76 13.57 12.49
C VAL A 49 0.47 13.76 13.29
N ALA A 50 0.59 13.82 14.61
CA ALA A 50 -0.54 14.12 15.49
C ALA A 50 -0.81 15.63 15.50
N MET A 51 -2.07 16.01 15.34
CA MET A 51 -2.58 17.33 15.63
C MET A 51 -2.78 17.49 17.14
N SER A 52 -2.59 18.71 17.61
CA SER A 52 -2.78 19.07 19.01
C SER A 52 -3.95 20.03 19.16
N GLY A 53 -4.72 19.89 20.23
CA GLY A 53 -5.89 20.72 20.46
C GLY A 53 -6.73 20.24 21.64
N ARG A 54 -7.58 21.13 22.15
CA ARG A 54 -8.62 20.81 23.14
C ARG A 54 -10.02 21.19 22.67
N THR A 55 -10.13 22.11 21.71
CA THR A 55 -11.37 22.49 21.04
C THR A 55 -11.30 22.17 19.54
N PRO A 56 -12.45 22.04 18.87
CA PRO A 56 -12.49 21.87 17.41
C PRO A 56 -11.68 22.94 16.65
N GLU A 57 -11.71 24.21 17.08
CA GLU A 57 -10.92 25.26 16.42
C GLU A 57 -9.43 25.04 16.60
N SER A 58 -8.97 24.66 17.79
CA SER A 58 -7.54 24.41 18.03
C SER A 58 -7.00 23.23 17.21
N TYR A 59 -7.81 22.20 16.98
CA TYR A 59 -7.46 21.09 16.08
C TYR A 59 -7.41 21.54 14.62
N ALA A 60 -8.33 22.41 14.19
CA ALA A 60 -8.31 22.97 12.86
C ALA A 60 -7.04 23.80 12.63
N VAL A 61 -6.67 24.67 13.58
CA VAL A 61 -5.42 25.46 13.52
C VAL A 61 -4.21 24.54 13.46
N SER A 62 -4.07 23.59 14.39
CA SER A 62 -2.94 22.65 14.39
C SER A 62 -2.87 21.80 13.11
N GLY A 63 -4.02 21.38 12.57
CA GLY A 63 -4.08 20.68 11.29
C GLY A 63 -3.59 21.55 10.13
N THR A 64 -4.00 22.83 10.08
CA THR A 64 -3.50 23.75 9.06
C THR A 64 -2.00 24.02 9.16
N GLU A 65 -1.46 24.13 10.38
CA GLU A 65 -0.01 24.27 10.61
C GLU A 65 0.77 23.05 10.10
N VAL A 66 0.26 21.84 10.39
CA VAL A 66 0.86 20.60 9.89
C VAL A 66 0.84 20.57 8.36
N MET A 67 -0.28 20.91 7.71
CA MET A 67 -0.35 20.94 6.25
C MET A 67 0.59 21.99 5.64
N GLN A 68 0.68 23.19 6.24
CA GLN A 68 1.57 24.26 5.78
C GLN A 68 3.05 23.90 5.90
N ARG A 69 3.42 23.07 6.89
CA ARG A 69 4.77 22.56 7.02
C ARG A 69 5.06 21.42 6.01
N MET A 70 4.13 20.49 5.86
CA MET A 70 4.34 19.27 5.07
C MET A 70 4.28 19.54 3.55
N GLY A 71 3.39 20.41 3.10
CA GLY A 71 3.21 20.70 1.67
C GLY A 71 4.48 21.18 0.94
N PRO A 72 5.21 22.20 1.45
CA PRO A 72 6.46 22.68 0.85
C PRO A 72 7.59 21.63 0.82
N GLU A 73 7.54 20.64 1.72
CA GLU A 73 8.48 19.53 1.78
C GLU A 73 8.13 18.39 0.77
N GLY A 74 7.09 18.59 -0.05
CA GLY A 74 6.65 17.65 -1.08
C GLY A 74 5.85 16.47 -0.53
N TRP A 75 5.29 16.61 0.67
CA TRP A 75 4.42 15.60 1.26
C TRP A 75 2.97 15.80 0.86
N ASP A 76 2.35 14.72 0.38
CA ASP A 76 0.93 14.66 0.05
C ASP A 76 0.14 14.02 1.19
N LEU A 77 -0.97 14.66 1.58
CA LEU A 77 -1.88 14.11 2.58
C LEU A 77 -2.66 12.92 1.98
N VAL A 78 -2.60 11.77 2.64
CA VAL A 78 -3.26 10.53 2.17
C VAL A 78 -4.40 10.06 3.06
N ALA A 79 -4.34 10.37 4.36
CA ALA A 79 -5.37 9.97 5.30
C ALA A 79 -5.42 10.90 6.51
N ILE A 80 -6.62 11.05 7.06
CA ILE A 80 -6.86 11.67 8.36
C ILE A 80 -7.63 10.67 9.21
N SER A 81 -7.16 10.39 10.42
CA SER A 81 -7.83 9.54 11.39
C SER A 81 -7.81 10.22 12.76
N GLY A 82 -8.97 10.74 13.19
CA GLY A 82 -9.09 11.49 14.44
C GLY A 82 -8.11 12.66 14.50
N ALA A 83 -7.22 12.64 15.50
CA ALA A 83 -6.20 13.66 15.71
C ALA A 83 -4.89 13.38 14.95
N VAL A 84 -4.86 12.50 13.95
CA VAL A 84 -3.64 12.12 13.22
C VAL A 84 -3.81 12.33 11.73
N MET A 85 -2.84 12.98 11.11
CA MET A 85 -2.74 13.18 9.66
C MET A 85 -1.57 12.36 9.12
N CYS A 86 -1.80 11.55 8.09
CA CYS A 86 -0.77 10.75 7.45
C CYS A 86 -0.48 11.28 6.05
N PHE A 87 0.81 11.33 5.74
CA PHE A 87 1.36 11.89 4.52
C PHE A 87 2.25 10.87 3.83
N GLN A 88 2.39 11.00 2.51
CA GLN A 88 3.34 10.25 1.72
C GLN A 88 4.12 11.16 0.78
N ARG A 89 5.32 10.74 0.38
CA ARG A 89 6.06 11.40 -0.70
C ARG A 89 6.91 10.41 -1.51
N PRO A 90 7.22 10.72 -2.78
CA PRO A 90 8.21 9.98 -3.54
C PRO A 90 9.58 10.00 -2.86
N ARG A 91 10.25 8.85 -2.79
CA ARG A 91 11.66 8.75 -2.35
C ARG A 91 12.62 8.73 -3.54
#